data_AF-A0A7S4RDN2-F1
#
_entry.id   AF-A0A7S4RDN2-F1
#
_cell.length_a   1.000
_cell.length_b   1.000
_cell.length_c   1.000
_cell.angle_alpha   90.00
_cell.angle_beta   90.00
_cell.angle_gamma   90.00
#
_symmetry.space_group_name_H-M   'P 1'
#
loop_
_entity.id
_entity.type
_entity.pdbx_description
1 polymer ?
#
loop_
_entity_poly.entity_id
_entity_poly.type
_entity_poly.pdbx_seq_one_letter_code
_entity_poly.pdbx_strand_id
1 'polypeptide(L)'
;MYTFYKHAYLHIGLKEGEIAGEFDSNHIEQYADTLVKDLLEIDKENIAQEAILVNTIWMTVVFYLNGAAKSCRYPDVAEPYLYLDLAAGFYIGLGQDKGDDESGNMLYNLAEGISKDFNQDNGVSVVNEKILELLNDIKDNIIDKGLCSTHEENSYKKFRWNVGSIIGYMNVILVQRLIRHLLDGSDRDFMKMYALAILPQIRLCNPGAFDLMMNEFVGNTGDVDDPIGYMELLQSVYSCLGITCEMVGKFRGRDDGCVDRSGFPDDAVSYALMDRDMLEIEVLMEMEAYDAALDHYKYGRNSPDNWKFNTLWELATYDSVDTNLPLGQFINYNTENEKPVMNEYITSAIEGKSTFEYATKNQREWAVKRSLQGTLSYYAVMEKVTNALDLCGTTKKDQAVQEWDKALALAVGSIGEAMMIIDTAYEGYFGQTLLTLANEVCGLFGKCTASGEASIIDMWIDQNFRGLSFIEDDECLKLTQLVDTEVNPTLLVPIIQGILHYAVMNESLDEAQSDTLFAGEALARTVVPLINKKNPEEE
;
A
#
# COMPACT_ATOMS: atom_id res chain seq x y z
N MET A 1 -1.65 -11.69 -2.53
CA MET A 1 -0.45 -12.02 -1.72
C MET A 1 0.62 -12.79 -2.45
N TYR A 2 0.35 -13.99 -3.01
CA TYR A 2 1.39 -14.77 -3.70
C TYR A 2 2.17 -13.96 -4.76
N THR A 3 1.47 -13.18 -5.59
CA THR A 3 2.08 -12.28 -6.58
C THR A 3 3.08 -11.30 -5.96
N PHE A 4 2.75 -10.72 -4.81
CA PHE A 4 3.63 -9.80 -4.11
C PHE A 4 4.85 -10.49 -3.51
N TYR A 5 4.67 -11.72 -2.98
CA TYR A 5 5.80 -12.53 -2.53
C TYR A 5 6.73 -12.85 -3.69
N LYS A 6 6.19 -13.32 -4.81
CA LYS A 6 6.96 -13.55 -6.04
C LYS A 6 7.75 -12.30 -6.44
N HIS A 7 7.12 -11.12 -6.46
CA HIS A 7 7.79 -9.85 -6.76
C HIS A 7 8.93 -9.51 -5.79
N ALA A 8 8.69 -9.64 -4.49
CA ALA A 8 9.71 -9.37 -3.49
C ALA A 8 10.89 -10.34 -3.59
N TYR A 9 10.65 -11.63 -3.79
CA TYR A 9 11.73 -12.61 -3.95
C TYR A 9 12.50 -12.42 -5.26
N LEU A 10 11.88 -11.90 -6.34
CA LEU A 10 12.65 -11.49 -7.54
C LEU A 10 13.65 -10.40 -7.17
N HIS A 11 13.24 -9.45 -6.35
CA HIS A 11 14.11 -8.38 -5.89
C HIS A 11 15.23 -8.90 -4.96
N ILE A 12 14.91 -9.85 -4.08
CA ILE A 12 15.88 -10.54 -3.21
C ILE A 12 16.93 -11.26 -4.07
N GLY A 13 16.50 -12.10 -5.03
CA GLY A 13 17.41 -12.84 -5.91
C GLY A 13 18.32 -11.91 -6.72
N LEU A 14 17.78 -10.82 -7.28
CA LEU A 14 18.58 -9.81 -7.99
C LEU A 14 19.64 -9.16 -7.09
N LYS A 15 19.33 -8.89 -5.82
CA LYS A 15 20.30 -8.36 -4.84
C LYS A 15 21.39 -9.36 -4.49
N GLU A 16 21.07 -10.66 -4.53
CA GLU A 16 22.02 -11.74 -4.32
C GLU A 16 22.84 -12.08 -5.59
N GLY A 17 22.59 -11.38 -6.70
CA GLY A 17 23.30 -11.54 -7.97
C GLY A 17 22.79 -12.70 -8.81
N GLU A 18 21.56 -13.15 -8.57
CA GLU A 18 20.93 -14.22 -9.32
C GLU A 18 20.42 -13.78 -10.71
N ILE A 19 20.09 -14.77 -11.54
CA ILE A 19 19.49 -14.55 -12.84
C ILE A 19 18.06 -14.03 -12.65
N ALA A 20 17.65 -13.07 -13.49
CA ALA A 20 16.29 -12.55 -13.45
C ALA A 20 15.25 -13.68 -13.62
N GLY A 21 14.33 -13.79 -12.66
CA GLY A 21 13.33 -14.87 -12.62
C GLY A 21 13.68 -16.01 -11.67
N GLU A 22 14.85 -15.98 -11.05
CA GLU A 22 15.33 -17.01 -10.13
C GLU A 22 15.46 -16.49 -8.68
N PHE A 23 15.34 -17.43 -7.73
CA PHE A 23 15.67 -17.26 -6.32
C PHE A 23 16.28 -18.57 -5.80
N ASP A 24 17.46 -18.46 -5.19
CA ASP A 24 18.34 -19.57 -4.81
C ASP A 24 18.47 -20.63 -5.93
N SER A 25 18.90 -20.16 -7.11
CA SER A 25 19.13 -20.98 -8.32
C SER A 25 17.91 -21.80 -8.80
N ASN A 26 16.70 -21.47 -8.32
CA ASN A 26 15.46 -22.11 -8.70
C ASN A 26 14.49 -21.09 -9.27
N HIS A 27 13.49 -21.56 -10.03
CA HIS A 27 12.46 -20.67 -10.54
C HIS A 27 11.70 -20.00 -9.39
N ILE A 28 11.51 -18.69 -9.46
CA ILE A 28 10.95 -17.88 -8.36
C ILE A 28 9.63 -18.40 -7.77
N GLU A 29 8.84 -19.11 -8.57
CA GLU A 29 7.56 -19.70 -8.15
C GLU A 29 7.72 -20.77 -7.06
N GLN A 30 8.94 -21.26 -6.87
CA GLN A 30 9.33 -22.27 -5.90
C GLN A 30 9.97 -21.67 -4.64
N TYR A 31 9.97 -20.34 -4.45
CA TYR A 31 10.69 -19.67 -3.35
C TYR A 31 10.45 -20.34 -1.97
N ALA A 32 9.20 -20.71 -1.67
CA ALA A 32 8.86 -21.31 -0.38
C ALA A 32 9.41 -22.73 -0.22
N ASP A 33 9.42 -23.52 -1.30
CA ASP A 33 9.99 -24.87 -1.32
C ASP A 33 11.51 -24.81 -1.19
N THR A 34 12.15 -23.87 -1.88
CA THR A 34 13.59 -23.65 -1.78
C THR A 34 14.01 -23.29 -0.34
N LEU A 35 13.35 -22.31 0.29
CA LEU A 35 13.61 -21.95 1.69
C LEU A 35 13.44 -23.13 2.65
N VAL A 36 12.40 -23.94 2.47
CA VAL A 36 12.18 -25.12 3.32
C VAL A 36 13.27 -26.16 3.12
N LYS A 37 13.72 -26.39 1.88
CA LYS A 37 14.82 -27.33 1.58
C LYS A 37 16.11 -26.89 2.23
N ASP A 38 16.48 -25.62 2.12
CA ASP A 38 17.69 -25.09 2.76
C ASP A 38 17.67 -25.29 4.27
N LEU A 39 16.51 -25.01 4.89
CA LEU A 39 16.33 -25.16 6.33
C LEU A 39 16.25 -26.62 6.80
N LEU A 40 15.90 -27.57 5.93
CA LEU A 40 16.00 -29.00 6.21
C LEU A 40 17.45 -29.49 6.28
N GLU A 41 18.38 -28.79 5.62
CA GLU A 41 19.81 -29.09 5.67
C GLU A 41 20.49 -28.51 6.93
N ILE A 42 19.86 -27.55 7.60
CA ILE A 42 20.32 -27.01 8.87
C ILE A 42 19.97 -27.99 10.00
N ASP A 43 20.99 -28.46 10.73
CA ASP A 43 20.83 -29.33 11.91
C ASP A 43 20.35 -28.53 13.14
N LYS A 44 19.14 -27.98 13.03
CA LYS A 44 18.47 -27.20 14.07
C LYS A 44 17.04 -27.68 14.25
N GLU A 45 16.69 -27.96 15.50
CA GLU A 45 15.37 -28.47 15.85
C GLU A 45 14.28 -27.46 15.48
N ASN A 46 13.19 -27.95 14.89
CA ASN A 46 11.97 -27.21 14.55
C ASN A 46 12.07 -26.09 13.51
N ILE A 47 13.26 -25.62 13.09
CA ILE A 47 13.35 -24.50 12.14
C ILE A 47 12.69 -24.81 10.79
N ALA A 48 12.92 -26.01 10.24
CA ALA A 48 12.29 -26.44 9.01
C ALA A 48 10.77 -26.61 9.16
N GLN A 49 10.30 -27.04 10.34
CA GLN A 49 8.87 -27.18 10.63
C GLN A 49 8.20 -25.80 10.69
N GLU A 50 8.76 -24.85 11.44
CA GLU A 50 8.24 -23.49 11.51
C GLU A 50 8.31 -22.80 10.14
N ALA A 51 9.35 -23.03 9.34
CA ALA A 51 9.46 -22.51 7.98
C ALA A 51 8.33 -22.99 7.07
N ILE A 52 7.94 -24.27 7.15
CA ILE A 52 6.76 -24.79 6.44
C ILE A 52 5.50 -24.03 6.87
N LEU A 53 5.34 -23.78 8.17
CA LEU A 53 4.18 -23.05 8.68
C LEU A 53 4.11 -21.62 8.13
N VAL A 54 5.21 -20.88 8.20
CA VAL A 54 5.18 -19.44 7.91
C VAL A 54 5.34 -19.10 6.42
N ASN A 55 5.97 -19.97 5.62
CA ASN A 55 6.15 -19.73 4.19
C ASN A 55 5.11 -20.47 3.32
N THR A 56 4.67 -21.66 3.75
CA THR A 56 3.75 -22.49 2.95
C THR A 56 2.33 -22.46 3.49
N ILE A 57 2.13 -22.82 4.77
CA ILE A 57 0.78 -22.90 5.35
C ILE A 57 0.15 -21.52 5.48
N TRP A 58 0.91 -20.51 5.92
CA TRP A 58 0.44 -19.13 5.99
C TRP A 58 -0.10 -18.66 4.64
N MET A 59 0.68 -18.83 3.57
CA MET A 59 0.27 -18.45 2.21
C MET A 59 -0.94 -19.28 1.73
N THR A 60 -1.02 -20.55 2.13
CA THR A 60 -2.16 -21.43 1.81
C THR A 60 -3.45 -20.94 2.45
N VAL A 61 -3.41 -20.56 3.73
CA VAL A 61 -4.58 -19.98 4.42
C VAL A 61 -5.00 -18.67 3.74
N VAL A 62 -4.04 -17.79 3.43
CA VAL A 62 -4.31 -16.53 2.71
C VAL A 62 -4.92 -16.77 1.33
N PHE A 63 -4.45 -17.79 0.60
CA PHE A 63 -5.02 -18.20 -0.68
C PHE A 63 -6.50 -18.59 -0.53
N TYR A 64 -6.83 -19.42 0.46
CA TYR A 64 -8.20 -19.85 0.68
C TYR A 64 -9.11 -18.70 1.14
N LEU A 65 -8.64 -17.80 2.01
CA LEU A 65 -9.41 -16.61 2.43
C LEU A 65 -9.74 -15.69 1.24
N ASN A 66 -8.77 -15.42 0.37
CA ASN A 66 -8.99 -14.61 -0.83
C ASN A 66 -9.88 -15.35 -1.85
N GLY A 67 -9.76 -16.67 -1.95
CA GLY A 67 -10.65 -17.51 -2.75
C GLY A 67 -12.11 -17.43 -2.27
N ALA A 68 -12.33 -17.42 -0.95
CA ALA A 68 -13.65 -17.26 -0.36
C ALA A 68 -14.26 -15.88 -0.70
N ALA A 69 -13.48 -14.79 -0.55
CA ALA A 69 -13.92 -13.45 -0.90
C ALA A 69 -14.25 -13.32 -2.39
N LYS A 70 -13.39 -13.86 -3.28
CA LYS A 70 -13.63 -13.89 -4.72
C LYS A 70 -14.88 -14.67 -5.08
N SER A 71 -15.10 -15.83 -4.46
CA SER A 71 -16.30 -16.66 -4.65
C SER A 71 -17.57 -15.95 -4.15
N CYS A 72 -17.45 -15.17 -3.07
CA CYS A 72 -18.55 -14.35 -2.57
C CYS A 72 -18.96 -13.25 -3.57
N ARG A 73 -18.00 -12.68 -4.30
CA ARG A 73 -18.26 -11.67 -5.34
C ARG A 73 -18.86 -12.27 -6.62
N TYR A 74 -18.39 -13.46 -7.00
CA TYR A 74 -18.78 -14.16 -8.22
C TYR A 74 -19.40 -15.51 -7.85
N PRO A 75 -20.69 -15.54 -7.44
CA PRO A 75 -21.33 -16.73 -6.87
C PRO A 75 -21.40 -17.93 -7.83
N ASP A 76 -21.15 -17.72 -9.13
CA ASP A 76 -21.14 -18.78 -10.16
C ASP A 76 -19.84 -19.62 -10.18
N VAL A 77 -18.81 -19.23 -9.41
CA VAL A 77 -17.44 -19.76 -9.59
C VAL A 77 -17.06 -20.83 -8.54
N ALA A 78 -17.58 -20.76 -7.31
CA ALA A 78 -17.44 -21.78 -6.26
C ALA A 78 -18.25 -21.44 -5.00
N GLU A 79 -18.41 -22.41 -4.08
CA GLU A 79 -19.05 -22.16 -2.78
C GLU A 79 -18.08 -21.45 -1.80
N PRO A 80 -18.36 -20.20 -1.38
CA PRO A 80 -17.49 -19.46 -0.46
C PRO A 80 -17.30 -20.17 0.88
N TYR A 81 -18.25 -21.03 1.30
CA TYR A 81 -18.12 -21.90 2.48
C TYR A 81 -16.91 -22.82 2.40
N LEU A 82 -16.74 -23.52 1.28
CA LEU A 82 -15.66 -24.51 1.14
C LEU A 82 -14.29 -23.86 1.32
N TYR A 83 -14.09 -22.69 0.70
CA TYR A 83 -12.86 -21.94 0.84
C TYR A 83 -12.63 -21.45 2.28
N LEU A 84 -13.67 -20.94 2.95
CA LEU A 84 -13.57 -20.48 4.33
C LEU A 84 -13.23 -21.64 5.29
N ASP A 85 -13.88 -22.79 5.12
CA ASP A 85 -13.63 -23.99 5.93
C ASP A 85 -12.22 -24.55 5.69
N LEU A 86 -11.73 -24.53 4.44
CA LEU A 86 -10.34 -24.91 4.14
C LEU A 86 -9.35 -23.97 4.80
N ALA A 87 -9.57 -22.65 4.75
CA ALA A 87 -8.72 -21.69 5.46
C ALA A 87 -8.67 -21.96 6.97
N ALA A 88 -9.83 -22.19 7.60
CA ALA A 88 -9.91 -22.53 9.02
C ALA A 88 -9.20 -23.86 9.33
N GLY A 89 -9.39 -24.88 8.49
CA GLY A 89 -8.75 -26.19 8.65
C GLY A 89 -7.22 -26.13 8.57
N PHE A 90 -6.67 -25.38 7.61
CA PHE A 90 -5.22 -25.16 7.50
C PHE A 90 -4.67 -24.30 8.63
N TYR A 91 -5.44 -23.36 9.17
CA TYR A 91 -4.99 -22.53 10.29
C TYR A 91 -4.93 -23.31 11.61
N ILE A 92 -6.00 -24.04 11.94
CA ILE A 92 -6.17 -24.74 13.22
C ILE A 92 -5.39 -26.05 13.26
N GLY A 93 -5.50 -26.87 12.20
CA GLY A 93 -4.92 -28.20 12.16
C GLY A 93 -5.70 -29.27 12.91
N LEU A 94 -5.37 -30.52 12.60
CA LEU A 94 -5.94 -31.68 13.30
C LEU A 94 -5.23 -31.89 14.65
N GLY A 95 -6.01 -32.25 15.67
CA GLY A 95 -5.49 -32.59 16.99
C GLY A 95 -5.08 -31.38 17.84
N GLN A 96 -5.49 -30.17 17.46
CA GLN A 96 -5.33 -28.97 18.27
C GLN A 96 -6.40 -28.89 19.36
N ASP A 97 -5.99 -28.83 20.62
CA ASP A 97 -6.87 -28.48 21.73
C ASP A 97 -6.89 -26.96 21.96
N LYS A 98 -8.04 -26.42 22.38
CA LYS A 98 -8.20 -24.98 22.56
C LYS A 98 -7.34 -24.48 23.73
N GLY A 99 -6.49 -23.49 23.45
CA GLY A 99 -5.63 -22.84 24.46
C GLY A 99 -4.39 -23.64 24.84
N ASP A 100 -4.10 -24.72 24.14
CA ASP A 100 -2.96 -25.58 24.41
C ASP A 100 -1.83 -25.35 23.40
N ASP A 101 -0.65 -25.03 23.91
CA ASP A 101 0.58 -24.83 23.14
C ASP A 101 1.40 -26.12 22.96
N GLU A 102 0.95 -27.25 23.52
CA GLU A 102 1.61 -28.56 23.35
C GLU A 102 0.89 -29.47 22.33
N SER A 103 -0.37 -29.20 21.99
CA SER A 103 -1.14 -29.95 20.99
C SER A 103 -1.30 -29.19 19.68
N GLY A 104 -1.52 -29.94 18.59
CA GLY A 104 -1.55 -29.40 17.24
C GLY A 104 -0.14 -29.11 16.68
N ASN A 105 -0.08 -28.81 15.38
CA ASN A 105 1.18 -28.58 14.66
C ASN A 105 1.04 -27.46 13.61
N MET A 106 0.00 -26.63 13.70
CA MET A 106 -0.29 -25.59 12.70
C MET A 106 -0.14 -24.18 13.30
N LEU A 107 -0.51 -23.15 12.52
CA LEU A 107 -0.37 -21.74 12.92
C LEU A 107 -1.10 -21.40 14.22
N TYR A 108 -2.20 -22.09 14.53
CA TYR A 108 -2.89 -21.94 15.81
C TYR A 108 -1.98 -22.27 17.00
N ASN A 109 -1.30 -23.43 16.98
CA ASN A 109 -0.34 -23.83 18.03
C ASN A 109 0.81 -22.81 18.12
N LEU A 110 1.33 -22.37 16.96
CA LEU A 110 2.39 -21.36 16.90
C LEU A 110 2.00 -20.06 17.61
N ALA A 111 0.73 -19.65 17.46
CA ALA A 111 0.15 -18.49 18.11
C ALA A 111 -0.08 -18.68 19.62
N GLU A 112 -0.46 -19.88 20.08
CA GLU A 112 -0.56 -20.21 21.52
C GLU A 112 0.81 -20.15 22.20
N GLY A 113 1.85 -20.65 21.53
CA GLY A 113 3.20 -20.67 22.10
C GLY A 113 3.81 -19.29 22.26
N ILE A 114 3.64 -18.40 21.26
CA ILE A 114 4.29 -17.08 21.27
C ILE A 114 3.53 -16.01 22.07
N SER A 115 2.21 -16.13 22.19
CA SER A 115 1.36 -15.12 22.84
C SER A 115 1.75 -14.85 24.31
N LYS A 116 2.21 -15.89 25.01
CA LYS A 116 2.69 -15.84 26.40
C LYS A 116 3.87 -14.88 26.58
N ASP A 117 4.76 -14.78 25.59
CA ASP A 117 5.88 -13.84 25.65
C ASP A 117 5.45 -12.39 25.49
N PHE A 118 4.29 -12.13 24.89
CA PHE A 118 3.82 -10.78 24.56
C PHE A 118 2.70 -10.28 25.48
N ASN A 119 2.36 -11.04 26.53
CA ASN A 119 1.20 -10.81 27.39
C ASN A 119 -0.13 -10.76 26.59
N GLN A 120 -0.22 -11.58 25.55
CA GLN A 120 -1.40 -11.73 24.68
C GLN A 120 -2.09 -13.08 24.89
N ASP A 121 -1.98 -13.64 26.09
CA ASP A 121 -2.58 -14.91 26.49
C ASP A 121 -3.54 -14.73 27.68
N ASN A 122 -4.77 -15.23 27.52
CA ASN A 122 -5.76 -15.30 28.59
C ASN A 122 -6.36 -16.72 28.68
N GLY A 123 -5.48 -17.73 28.62
CA GLY A 123 -5.83 -19.15 28.51
C GLY A 123 -6.10 -19.60 27.07
N VAL A 124 -6.13 -18.65 26.14
CA VAL A 124 -6.08 -18.79 24.69
C VAL A 124 -5.38 -17.55 24.17
N SER A 125 -4.55 -17.71 23.15
CA SER A 125 -3.96 -16.59 22.42
C SER A 125 -5.05 -15.65 21.91
N VAL A 126 -4.93 -14.36 22.20
CA VAL A 126 -5.84 -13.30 21.72
C VAL A 126 -5.93 -13.32 20.19
N VAL A 127 -4.82 -13.64 19.51
CA VAL A 127 -4.76 -13.81 18.05
C VAL A 127 -5.70 -14.90 17.58
N ASN A 128 -5.65 -16.08 18.22
CA ASN A 128 -6.50 -17.22 17.88
C ASN A 128 -7.98 -16.90 18.10
N GLU A 129 -8.32 -16.28 19.23
CA GLU A 129 -9.70 -15.89 19.53
C GLU A 129 -10.25 -14.94 18.46
N LYS A 130 -9.46 -13.95 18.05
CA LYS A 130 -9.87 -12.94 17.07
C LYS A 130 -9.99 -13.50 15.66
N ILE A 131 -9.10 -14.38 15.23
CA ILE A 131 -9.22 -15.05 13.93
C ILE A 131 -10.49 -15.90 13.88
N LEU A 132 -10.78 -16.67 14.93
CA LEU A 132 -12.00 -17.47 15.00
C LEU A 132 -13.27 -16.61 15.04
N GLU A 133 -13.25 -15.48 15.75
CA GLU A 133 -14.35 -14.50 15.74
C GLU A 133 -14.63 -13.98 14.33
N LEU A 134 -13.59 -13.58 13.59
CA LEU A 134 -13.70 -13.05 12.23
C LEU A 134 -14.16 -14.10 11.22
N LEU A 135 -13.65 -15.34 11.32
CA LEU A 135 -14.10 -16.47 10.49
C LEU A 135 -15.60 -16.73 10.70
N ASN A 136 -16.07 -16.71 11.95
CA ASN A 136 -17.49 -16.84 12.26
C ASN A 136 -18.31 -15.63 11.82
N ASP A 137 -17.80 -14.39 11.90
CA ASP A 137 -18.52 -13.21 11.37
C ASP A 137 -18.71 -13.32 9.85
N ILE A 138 -17.68 -13.77 9.11
CA ILE A 138 -17.81 -14.01 7.67
C ILE A 138 -18.90 -15.05 7.41
N LYS A 139 -18.82 -16.20 8.09
CA LYS A 139 -19.78 -17.28 7.94
C LYS A 139 -21.21 -16.83 8.27
N ASP A 140 -21.45 -16.44 9.51
CA ASP A 140 -22.78 -16.23 10.08
C ASP A 140 -23.43 -14.93 9.57
N ASN A 141 -22.64 -13.88 9.34
CA ASN A 141 -23.15 -12.56 9.00
C ASN A 141 -23.03 -12.19 7.52
N ILE A 142 -22.33 -12.96 6.70
CA ILE A 142 -22.24 -12.72 5.26
C ILE A 142 -22.75 -13.92 4.46
N ILE A 143 -22.18 -15.10 4.67
CA ILE A 143 -22.49 -16.27 3.84
C ILE A 143 -23.87 -16.85 4.19
N ASP A 144 -24.13 -17.16 5.47
CA ASP A 144 -25.40 -17.73 5.95
C ASP A 144 -26.61 -16.81 5.68
N LYS A 145 -26.37 -15.50 5.60
CA LYS A 145 -27.39 -14.49 5.27
C LYS A 145 -27.62 -14.32 3.76
N GLY A 146 -26.88 -15.05 2.92
CA GLY A 146 -27.00 -14.97 1.46
C GLY A 146 -26.51 -13.66 0.86
N LEU A 147 -25.71 -12.88 1.59
CA LEU A 147 -25.25 -11.56 1.15
C LEU A 147 -24.19 -11.61 0.03
N CYS A 148 -23.60 -12.78 -0.21
CA CYS A 148 -22.76 -12.99 -1.40
C CYS A 148 -23.57 -12.99 -2.71
N SER A 149 -24.82 -13.44 -2.67
CA SER A 149 -25.66 -13.58 -3.88
C SER A 149 -26.42 -12.31 -4.24
N THR A 150 -26.42 -11.30 -3.38
CA THR A 150 -27.15 -10.04 -3.61
C THR A 150 -26.39 -9.06 -4.50
N HIS A 151 -25.13 -9.34 -4.85
CA HIS A 151 -24.19 -8.40 -5.48
C HIS A 151 -24.13 -7.05 -4.76
N GLU A 152 -24.46 -7.00 -3.47
CA GLU A 152 -24.35 -5.79 -2.69
C GLU A 152 -22.87 -5.47 -2.49
N GLU A 153 -22.45 -4.31 -3.01
CA GLU A 153 -21.07 -3.86 -2.96
C GLU A 153 -20.53 -3.80 -1.51
N ASN A 154 -21.39 -3.44 -0.56
CA ASN A 154 -21.06 -3.38 0.86
C ASN A 154 -20.76 -4.76 1.46
N SER A 155 -21.42 -5.82 1.00
CA SER A 155 -21.20 -7.17 1.51
C SER A 155 -19.81 -7.69 1.12
N TYR A 156 -19.39 -7.43 -0.13
CA TYR A 156 -18.04 -7.74 -0.58
C TYR A 156 -16.98 -6.89 0.14
N LYS A 157 -17.22 -5.58 0.31
CA LYS A 157 -16.34 -4.69 1.08
C LYS A 157 -16.14 -5.20 2.52
N LYS A 158 -17.22 -5.57 3.22
CA LYS A 158 -17.14 -6.15 4.58
C LYS A 158 -16.40 -7.51 4.60
N PHE A 159 -16.64 -8.37 3.60
CA PHE A 159 -15.92 -9.64 3.50
C PHE A 159 -14.41 -9.39 3.38
N ARG A 160 -14.01 -8.51 2.45
CA ARG A 160 -12.60 -8.12 2.26
C ARG A 160 -11.99 -7.57 3.53
N TRP A 161 -12.72 -6.70 4.24
CA TRP A 161 -12.28 -6.15 5.52
C TRP A 161 -11.94 -7.27 6.50
N ASN A 162 -12.86 -8.21 6.73
CA ASN A 162 -12.63 -9.33 7.64
C ASN A 162 -11.46 -10.23 7.19
N VAL A 163 -11.31 -10.49 5.90
CA VAL A 163 -10.16 -11.23 5.36
C VAL A 163 -8.85 -10.48 5.63
N GLY A 164 -8.82 -9.16 5.39
CA GLY A 164 -7.68 -8.31 5.71
C GLY A 164 -7.34 -8.35 7.20
N SER A 165 -8.34 -8.29 8.08
CA SER A 165 -8.14 -8.39 9.53
C SER A 165 -7.61 -9.75 9.96
N ILE A 166 -8.09 -10.86 9.38
CA ILE A 166 -7.55 -12.20 9.65
C ILE A 166 -6.07 -12.27 9.25
N ILE A 167 -5.72 -11.76 8.06
CA ILE A 167 -4.32 -11.69 7.59
C ILE A 167 -3.48 -10.85 8.54
N GLY A 168 -3.98 -9.71 9.02
CA GLY A 168 -3.34 -8.88 10.04
C GLY A 168 -3.04 -9.66 11.32
N TYR A 169 -4.02 -10.35 11.89
CA TYR A 169 -3.79 -11.21 13.05
C TYR A 169 -2.80 -12.35 12.78
N MET A 170 -2.77 -12.91 11.57
CA MET A 170 -1.73 -13.88 11.20
C MET A 170 -0.34 -13.25 11.10
N ASN A 171 -0.24 -11.98 10.68
CA ASN A 171 1.01 -11.21 10.68
C ASN A 171 1.53 -10.93 12.10
N VAL A 172 0.64 -10.81 13.09
CA VAL A 172 1.05 -10.69 14.51
C VAL A 172 1.96 -11.85 14.91
N ILE A 173 1.63 -13.07 14.50
CA ILE A 173 2.43 -14.28 14.82
C ILE A 173 3.85 -14.14 14.25
N LEU A 174 3.96 -13.72 12.98
CA LEU A 174 5.25 -13.54 12.30
C LEU A 174 6.08 -12.43 12.96
N VAL A 175 5.45 -11.30 13.27
CA VAL A 175 6.09 -10.14 13.90
C VAL A 175 6.54 -10.45 15.32
N GLN A 176 5.70 -11.09 16.14
CA GLN A 176 6.06 -11.49 17.50
C GLN A 176 7.25 -12.45 17.50
N ARG A 177 7.27 -13.43 16.58
CA ARG A 177 8.40 -14.36 16.45
C ARG A 177 9.67 -13.64 15.98
N LEU A 178 9.59 -12.77 14.99
CA LEU A 178 10.72 -11.96 14.54
C LEU A 178 11.30 -11.12 15.69
N ILE A 179 10.44 -10.41 16.43
CA ILE A 179 10.84 -9.59 17.59
C ILE A 179 11.50 -10.44 18.67
N ARG A 180 10.94 -11.61 18.99
CA ARG A 180 11.53 -12.53 19.97
C ARG A 180 12.97 -12.88 19.57
N HIS A 181 13.20 -13.31 18.33
CA HIS A 181 14.54 -13.70 17.89
C HIS A 181 15.51 -12.51 17.75
N LEU A 182 15.00 -11.36 17.33
CA LEU A 182 15.75 -10.09 17.27
C LEU A 182 16.22 -9.63 18.66
N LEU A 183 15.33 -9.63 19.65
CA LEU A 183 15.61 -9.09 20.99
C LEU A 183 16.31 -10.09 21.92
N ASP A 184 16.05 -11.39 21.77
CA ASP A 184 16.77 -12.41 22.54
C ASP A 184 18.20 -12.61 22.01
N GLY A 185 18.49 -12.21 20.76
CA GLY A 185 19.80 -12.36 20.11
C GLY A 185 20.30 -13.82 20.06
N SER A 186 19.40 -14.78 20.27
CA SER A 186 19.75 -16.16 20.59
C SER A 186 19.86 -17.04 19.36
N ASP A 187 19.20 -16.67 18.27
CA ASP A 187 19.12 -17.52 17.09
C ASP A 187 18.92 -16.75 15.77
N ARG A 188 20.02 -16.57 15.04
CA ARG A 188 20.03 -15.85 13.76
C ARG A 188 19.28 -16.59 12.65
N ASP A 189 19.28 -17.92 12.65
CA ASP A 189 18.63 -18.69 11.58
C ASP A 189 17.12 -18.53 11.66
N PHE A 190 16.55 -18.59 12.87
CA PHE A 190 15.13 -18.30 13.08
C PHE A 190 14.81 -16.84 12.78
N MET A 191 15.64 -15.87 13.20
CA MET A 191 15.46 -14.47 12.85
C MET A 191 15.40 -14.26 11.33
N LYS A 192 16.36 -14.83 10.59
CA LYS A 192 16.42 -14.76 9.12
C LYS A 192 15.21 -15.42 8.47
N MET A 193 14.79 -16.58 8.97
CA MET A 193 13.59 -17.30 8.47
C MET A 193 12.31 -16.46 8.64
N TYR A 194 12.09 -15.88 9.82
CA TYR A 194 10.92 -15.02 10.07
C TYR A 194 11.02 -13.68 9.33
N ALA A 195 12.22 -13.12 9.17
CA ALA A 195 12.45 -11.95 8.35
C ALA A 195 12.05 -12.22 6.90
N LEU A 196 12.52 -13.33 6.30
CA LEU A 196 12.13 -13.72 4.94
C LEU A 196 10.63 -13.97 4.80
N ALA A 197 9.94 -14.42 5.85
CA ALA A 197 8.49 -14.58 5.83
C ALA A 197 7.71 -13.25 5.82
N ILE A 198 8.24 -12.16 6.40
CA ILE A 198 7.54 -10.86 6.52
C ILE A 198 8.03 -9.78 5.56
N LEU A 199 9.32 -9.79 5.20
CA LEU A 199 9.96 -8.81 4.31
C LEU A 199 9.20 -8.61 2.99
N PRO A 200 8.66 -9.64 2.34
CA PRO A 200 7.84 -9.45 1.14
C PRO A 200 6.64 -8.54 1.33
N GLN A 201 6.02 -8.53 2.50
CA GLN A 201 4.93 -7.61 2.83
C GLN A 201 5.48 -6.22 3.12
N ILE A 202 6.57 -6.12 3.89
CA ILE A 202 7.23 -4.84 4.20
C ILE A 202 7.64 -4.10 2.93
N ARG A 203 8.07 -4.81 1.89
CA ARG A 203 8.40 -4.20 0.59
C ARG A 203 7.25 -3.41 -0.02
N LEU A 204 6.01 -3.90 0.11
CA LEU A 204 4.82 -3.20 -0.38
C LEU A 204 4.40 -2.03 0.51
N CYS A 205 4.91 -2.01 1.74
CA CYS A 205 4.59 -0.99 2.73
C CYS A 205 5.57 0.17 2.67
N ASN A 206 6.86 -0.16 2.59
CA ASN A 206 7.96 0.77 2.58
C ASN A 206 9.19 0.05 1.99
N PRO A 207 9.48 0.26 0.70
CA PRO A 207 10.63 -0.37 0.05
C PRO A 207 11.98 -0.01 0.71
N GLY A 208 12.11 1.20 1.27
CA GLY A 208 13.32 1.61 1.99
C GLY A 208 13.52 0.84 3.30
N ALA A 209 12.46 0.65 4.09
CA ALA A 209 12.51 -0.18 5.30
C ALA A 209 12.83 -1.65 4.96
N PHE A 210 12.23 -2.17 3.87
CA PHE A 210 12.57 -3.48 3.34
C PHE A 210 14.06 -3.59 3.01
N ASP A 211 14.65 -2.60 2.33
CA ASP A 211 16.05 -2.64 1.93
C ASP A 211 17.01 -2.62 3.13
N LEU A 212 16.73 -1.80 4.15
CA LEU A 212 17.49 -1.76 5.39
C LEU A 212 17.43 -3.10 6.13
N MET A 213 16.22 -3.62 6.35
CA MET A 213 16.02 -4.89 7.06
C MET A 213 16.56 -6.09 6.29
N MET A 214 16.44 -6.09 4.96
CA MET A 214 16.98 -7.16 4.11
C MET A 214 18.51 -7.21 4.26
N ASN A 215 19.17 -6.05 4.19
CA ASN A 215 20.62 -5.99 4.37
C ASN A 215 21.05 -6.48 5.76
N GLU A 216 20.34 -6.10 6.82
CA GLU A 216 20.73 -6.47 8.18
C GLU A 216 20.34 -7.90 8.58
N PHE A 217 19.09 -8.29 8.34
CA PHE A 217 18.58 -9.58 8.82
C PHE A 217 19.02 -10.74 7.94
N VAL A 218 19.21 -10.50 6.64
CA VAL A 218 19.48 -11.55 5.66
C VAL A 218 20.89 -11.48 5.11
N GLY A 219 21.36 -10.28 4.76
CA GLY A 219 22.66 -10.05 4.11
C GLY A 219 23.86 -10.02 5.07
N ASN A 220 23.68 -9.48 6.28
CA ASN A 220 24.73 -9.43 7.30
C ASN A 220 24.93 -10.82 7.93
N THR A 221 26.15 -11.15 8.32
CA THR A 221 26.50 -12.40 9.02
C THR A 221 26.86 -12.18 10.49
N GLY A 222 27.13 -10.93 10.90
CA GLY A 222 27.41 -10.55 12.29
C GLY A 222 26.14 -10.27 13.09
N ASP A 223 26.24 -10.08 14.41
CA ASP A 223 25.10 -9.71 15.27
C ASP A 223 24.40 -8.45 14.76
N VAL A 224 23.10 -8.31 15.08
CA VAL A 224 22.35 -7.09 14.73
C VAL A 224 22.87 -5.94 15.58
N ASP A 225 23.35 -4.88 14.93
CA ASP A 225 24.06 -3.79 15.61
C ASP A 225 23.11 -2.89 16.42
N ASP A 226 21.84 -2.77 16.00
CA ASP A 226 20.81 -1.98 16.68
C ASP A 226 19.43 -2.68 16.69
N PRO A 227 19.25 -3.73 17.52
CA PRO A 227 18.01 -4.49 17.53
C PRO A 227 16.79 -3.65 17.96
N ILE A 228 16.99 -2.54 18.68
CA ILE A 228 15.89 -1.64 19.05
C ILE A 228 15.51 -0.75 17.88
N GLY A 229 16.47 -0.14 17.19
CA GLY A 229 16.19 0.66 15.98
C GLY A 229 15.50 -0.16 14.88
N TYR A 230 15.91 -1.41 14.68
CA TYR A 230 15.23 -2.29 13.72
C TYR A 230 13.83 -2.74 14.16
N MET A 231 13.59 -2.85 15.47
CA MET A 231 12.24 -3.08 16.00
C MET A 231 11.36 -1.85 15.81
N GLU A 232 11.86 -0.63 16.04
CA GLU A 232 11.14 0.62 15.76
C GLU A 232 10.85 0.77 14.25
N LEU A 233 11.81 0.42 13.39
CA LEU A 233 11.61 0.36 11.94
C LEU A 233 10.51 -0.65 11.57
N LEU A 234 10.45 -1.81 12.24
CA LEU A 234 9.39 -2.79 12.03
C LEU A 234 8.03 -2.25 12.48
N GLN A 235 7.98 -1.54 13.60
CA GLN A 235 6.78 -0.91 14.13
C GLN A 235 6.24 0.17 13.17
N SER A 236 7.13 0.91 12.49
CA SER A 236 6.73 1.94 11.51
C SER A 236 5.87 1.41 10.35
N VAL A 237 5.92 0.11 10.05
CA VAL A 237 5.16 -0.51 8.95
C VAL A 237 3.95 -1.33 9.43
N TYR A 238 3.63 -1.34 10.73
CA TYR A 238 2.53 -2.12 11.31
C TYR A 238 1.17 -1.85 10.67
N SER A 239 0.84 -0.58 10.44
CA SER A 239 -0.43 -0.19 9.83
C SER A 239 -0.63 -0.84 8.44
N CYS A 240 0.45 -1.01 7.67
CA CYS A 240 0.40 -1.67 6.37
C CYS A 240 0.28 -3.20 6.49
N LEU A 241 0.92 -3.77 7.51
CA LEU A 241 0.78 -5.20 7.84
C LEU A 241 -0.60 -5.54 8.41
N GLY A 242 -1.48 -4.53 8.61
CA GLY A 242 -2.81 -4.70 9.16
C GLY A 242 -2.80 -4.99 10.66
N ILE A 243 -1.78 -4.52 11.38
CA ILE A 243 -1.60 -4.73 12.81
C ILE A 243 -1.38 -3.41 13.55
N THR A 244 -1.55 -3.43 14.86
CA THR A 244 -1.24 -2.31 15.76
C THR A 244 -0.29 -2.75 16.86
N CYS A 245 0.31 -1.80 17.57
CA CYS A 245 1.07 -2.07 18.78
C CYS A 245 0.28 -2.90 19.81
N GLU A 246 -1.03 -2.61 19.98
CA GLU A 246 -1.88 -3.33 20.92
C GLU A 246 -2.06 -4.81 20.52
N MET A 247 -2.19 -5.08 19.22
CA MET A 247 -2.29 -6.45 18.71
C MET A 247 -1.00 -7.25 18.93
N VAL A 248 0.16 -6.62 18.76
CA VAL A 248 1.46 -7.28 18.98
C VAL A 248 1.72 -7.50 20.47
N GLY A 249 1.33 -6.57 21.34
CA GLY A 249 1.55 -6.67 22.78
C GLY A 249 2.97 -6.32 23.21
N LYS A 250 3.29 -6.60 24.48
CA LYS A 250 4.55 -6.17 25.11
C LYS A 250 5.46 -7.35 25.36
N PHE A 251 6.57 -7.44 24.63
CA PHE A 251 7.53 -8.53 24.77
C PHE A 251 8.14 -8.55 26.18
N ARG A 252 7.85 -9.62 26.94
CA ARG A 252 8.25 -9.85 28.33
C ARG A 252 8.03 -8.65 29.25
N GLY A 253 6.94 -7.92 29.01
CA GLY A 253 6.56 -6.73 29.78
C GLY A 253 7.47 -5.52 29.56
N ARG A 254 8.36 -5.55 28.58
CA ARG A 254 9.12 -4.37 28.16
C ARG A 254 8.15 -3.36 27.57
N ASP A 255 8.15 -2.15 28.13
CA ASP A 255 7.55 -1.00 27.48
C ASP A 255 8.60 -0.50 26.48
N ASP A 256 8.49 -1.02 25.26
CA ASP A 256 9.42 -0.77 24.17
C ASP A 256 9.11 0.55 23.44
N GLY A 257 8.11 1.29 23.90
CA GLY A 257 7.73 2.57 23.31
C GLY A 257 7.04 2.41 21.97
N CYS A 258 6.39 1.26 21.70
CA CYS A 258 5.59 1.07 20.50
C CYS A 258 4.52 2.17 20.42
N VAL A 259 4.70 3.08 19.48
CA VAL A 259 3.79 4.17 19.18
C VAL A 259 3.49 4.06 17.70
N ASP A 260 2.21 3.95 17.36
CA ASP A 260 1.74 4.14 15.99
C ASP A 260 2.00 5.61 15.62
N ARG A 261 3.21 5.91 15.11
CA ARG A 261 3.60 7.25 14.68
C ARG A 261 3.16 7.44 13.25
N SER A 262 2.20 8.33 13.03
CA SER A 262 2.00 9.01 11.75
C SER A 262 2.44 10.47 11.91
N GLY A 263 3.10 11.02 10.89
CA GLY A 263 3.35 12.46 10.79
C GLY A 263 2.12 13.24 10.33
N PHE A 264 1.03 12.54 9.98
CA PHE A 264 -0.27 13.11 9.68
C PHE A 264 -1.22 13.07 10.88
N PRO A 265 -2.14 14.06 11.01
CA PRO A 265 -3.28 13.98 11.91
C PRO A 265 -4.16 12.75 11.65
N ASP A 266 -4.76 12.19 12.70
CA ASP A 266 -5.54 10.93 12.67
C ASP A 266 -6.58 10.86 11.53
N ASP A 267 -7.25 11.97 11.23
CA ASP A 267 -8.28 12.07 10.20
C ASP A 267 -7.74 12.14 8.77
N ALA A 268 -6.45 12.47 8.62
CA ALA A 268 -5.73 12.51 7.35
C ALA A 268 -4.89 11.24 7.09
N VAL A 269 -4.56 10.46 8.13
CA VAL A 269 -3.77 9.23 8.00
C VAL A 269 -4.33 8.29 6.95
N SER A 270 -5.65 8.02 6.98
CA SER A 270 -6.26 7.11 6.00
C SER A 270 -5.98 7.53 4.55
N TYR A 271 -6.05 8.82 4.24
CA TYR A 271 -5.74 9.35 2.91
C TYR A 271 -4.25 9.22 2.55
N ALA A 272 -3.35 9.40 3.52
CA ALA A 272 -1.92 9.19 3.29
C ALA A 272 -1.61 7.74 2.92
N LEU A 273 -2.36 6.77 3.47
CA LEU A 273 -2.16 5.33 3.23
C LEU A 273 -2.58 4.87 1.82
N MET A 274 -3.28 5.70 1.05
CA MET A 274 -3.72 5.34 -0.31
C MET A 274 -2.54 5.17 -1.28
N ASP A 275 -1.38 5.75 -0.97
CA ASP A 275 -0.16 5.58 -1.77
C ASP A 275 0.37 4.14 -1.75
N ARG A 276 0.06 3.37 -0.70
CA ARG A 276 0.34 1.92 -0.64
C ARG A 276 -0.52 1.14 -1.62
N ASP A 277 -1.79 1.53 -1.81
CA ASP A 277 -2.65 0.92 -2.84
C ASP A 277 -2.11 1.21 -4.24
N MET A 278 -1.53 2.39 -4.48
CA MET A 278 -0.88 2.75 -5.75
C MET A 278 0.35 1.86 -6.01
N LEU A 279 1.20 1.64 -5.00
CA LEU A 279 2.37 0.74 -5.10
C LEU A 279 1.93 -0.70 -5.36
N GLU A 280 0.93 -1.19 -4.65
CA GLU A 280 0.40 -2.54 -4.87
C GLU A 280 -0.16 -2.70 -6.28
N ILE A 281 -0.88 -1.70 -6.81
CA ILE A 281 -1.37 -1.73 -8.19
C ILE A 281 -0.22 -1.74 -9.19
N GLU A 282 0.82 -0.92 -9.00
CA GLU A 282 2.03 -0.93 -9.84
C GLU A 282 2.66 -2.33 -9.88
N VAL A 283 2.88 -2.94 -8.72
CA VAL A 283 3.45 -4.30 -8.63
C VAL A 283 2.54 -5.33 -9.30
N LEU A 284 1.22 -5.22 -9.14
CA LEU A 284 0.28 -6.14 -9.79
C LEU A 284 0.28 -5.96 -11.32
N MET A 285 0.47 -4.74 -11.83
CA MET A 285 0.62 -4.46 -13.25
C MET A 285 1.91 -5.06 -13.82
N GLU A 286 3.03 -4.87 -13.13
CA GLU A 286 4.35 -5.43 -13.49
C GLU A 286 4.29 -6.97 -13.57
N MET A 287 3.57 -7.58 -12.61
CA MET A 287 3.39 -9.02 -12.50
C MET A 287 2.22 -9.58 -13.33
N GLU A 288 1.61 -8.76 -14.20
CA GLU A 288 0.52 -9.13 -15.12
C GLU A 288 -0.75 -9.67 -14.40
N ALA A 289 -0.92 -9.31 -13.13
CA ALA A 289 -2.06 -9.67 -12.29
C ALA A 289 -3.21 -8.65 -12.39
N TYR A 290 -3.65 -8.39 -13.63
CA TYR A 290 -4.59 -7.30 -13.96
C TYR A 290 -5.92 -7.34 -13.20
N ASP A 291 -6.50 -8.53 -13.00
CA ASP A 291 -7.74 -8.69 -12.23
C ASP A 291 -7.59 -8.23 -10.78
N ALA A 292 -6.43 -8.55 -10.18
CA ALA A 292 -6.12 -8.13 -8.81
C ALA A 292 -5.81 -6.62 -8.76
N ALA A 293 -5.11 -6.08 -9.76
CA ALA A 293 -4.86 -4.64 -9.88
C ALA A 293 -6.18 -3.86 -9.93
N LEU A 294 -7.14 -4.31 -10.75
CA LEU A 294 -8.46 -3.70 -10.87
C LEU A 294 -9.27 -3.81 -9.58
N ASP A 295 -9.14 -4.93 -8.86
CA ASP A 295 -9.81 -5.15 -7.59
C ASP A 295 -9.24 -4.26 -6.47
N HIS A 296 -7.91 -4.10 -6.38
CA HIS A 296 -7.28 -3.14 -5.46
C HIS A 296 -7.68 -1.70 -5.79
N TYR A 297 -7.67 -1.32 -7.07
CA TYR A 297 -8.12 0.00 -7.51
C TYR A 297 -9.56 0.32 -7.07
N LYS A 298 -10.47 -0.66 -7.22
CA LYS A 298 -11.91 -0.52 -6.92
C LYS A 298 -12.27 -0.56 -5.44
N TYR A 299 -11.57 -1.36 -4.65
CA TYR A 299 -12.00 -1.67 -3.28
C TYR A 299 -10.97 -1.31 -2.22
N GLY A 300 -9.78 -0.86 -2.62
CA GLY A 300 -8.70 -0.52 -1.72
C GLY A 300 -8.20 -1.70 -0.89
N ARG A 301 -7.19 -1.40 -0.08
CA ARG A 301 -6.67 -2.31 0.95
C ARG A 301 -6.03 -1.60 2.13
N ASN A 302 -5.38 -0.46 1.91
CA ASN A 302 -4.51 0.14 2.91
C ASN A 302 -5.10 1.35 3.64
N SER A 303 -6.18 1.96 3.14
CA SER A 303 -6.78 3.18 3.71
C SER A 303 -8.10 2.88 4.45
N PRO A 304 -8.11 2.48 5.73
CA PRO A 304 -9.34 2.15 6.44
C PRO A 304 -10.25 3.37 6.65
N ASP A 305 -11.55 3.20 6.40
CA ASP A 305 -12.64 4.11 6.76
C ASP A 305 -13.84 3.26 7.18
N ASN A 306 -14.20 3.24 8.46
CA ASN A 306 -15.39 2.57 8.99
C ASN A 306 -15.75 1.23 8.29
N TRP A 307 -15.08 0.13 8.65
CA TRP A 307 -15.30 -1.24 8.12
C TRP A 307 -15.18 -1.42 6.60
N LYS A 308 -14.68 -0.40 5.89
CA LYS A 308 -14.29 -0.45 4.47
C LYS A 308 -12.95 0.28 4.28
N PHE A 309 -12.54 0.43 3.03
CA PHE A 309 -11.39 1.24 2.65
C PHE A 309 -11.84 2.43 1.79
N ASN A 310 -11.16 3.57 1.92
CA ASN A 310 -11.20 4.60 0.87
C ASN A 310 -10.50 4.03 -0.37
N THR A 311 -10.98 4.41 -1.55
CA THR A 311 -10.53 3.77 -2.79
C THR A 311 -10.06 4.80 -3.82
N LEU A 312 -9.04 4.43 -4.60
CA LEU A 312 -8.58 5.23 -5.74
C LEU A 312 -9.67 5.34 -6.81
N TRP A 313 -10.58 4.36 -6.88
CA TRP A 313 -11.78 4.43 -7.70
C TRP A 313 -12.71 5.56 -7.28
N GLU A 314 -13.06 5.68 -6.00
CA GLU A 314 -13.92 6.76 -5.49
C GLU A 314 -13.30 8.13 -5.76
N LEU A 315 -11.98 8.26 -5.62
CA LEU A 315 -11.25 9.48 -6.00
C LEU A 315 -11.23 9.73 -7.52
N ALA A 316 -11.48 8.73 -8.35
CA ALA A 316 -11.49 8.89 -9.80
C ALA A 316 -12.91 9.06 -10.37
N THR A 317 -13.95 8.65 -9.62
CA THR A 317 -15.36 8.73 -10.00
C THR A 317 -16.05 9.86 -9.24
N TYR A 318 -16.11 11.04 -9.83
CA TYR A 318 -16.69 12.22 -9.20
C TYR A 318 -18.15 12.45 -9.62
N ASP A 319 -19.05 12.61 -8.62
CA ASP A 319 -20.49 12.85 -8.82
C ASP A 319 -20.92 14.33 -8.64
N SER A 320 -20.07 15.21 -8.08
CA SER A 320 -20.44 16.60 -7.84
C SER A 320 -19.26 17.54 -7.98
N VAL A 321 -19.27 18.43 -8.98
CA VAL A 321 -18.20 19.42 -9.11
C VAL A 321 -18.74 20.80 -9.45
N ASP A 322 -18.28 21.78 -8.66
CA ASP A 322 -18.30 23.18 -9.06
C ASP A 322 -17.37 23.37 -10.27
N THR A 323 -17.99 23.69 -11.41
CA THR A 323 -17.37 23.91 -12.72
C THR A 323 -16.21 24.93 -12.73
N ASN A 324 -16.05 25.76 -11.70
CA ASN A 324 -15.01 26.79 -11.66
C ASN A 324 -13.63 26.27 -11.22
N LEU A 325 -13.56 25.10 -10.61
CA LEU A 325 -12.34 24.53 -10.01
C LEU A 325 -11.51 23.75 -11.03
N PRO A 326 -10.21 23.48 -10.79
CA PRO A 326 -9.39 22.65 -11.68
C PRO A 326 -10.05 21.30 -12.01
N LEU A 327 -10.70 20.67 -11.03
CA LEU A 327 -11.48 19.45 -11.23
C LEU A 327 -12.72 19.66 -12.10
N GLY A 328 -13.43 20.79 -11.93
CA GLY A 328 -14.58 21.15 -12.76
C GLY A 328 -14.18 21.45 -14.21
N GLN A 329 -12.97 21.97 -14.41
CA GLN A 329 -12.38 22.20 -15.72
C GLN A 329 -11.99 20.89 -16.40
N PHE A 330 -11.40 19.94 -15.66
CA PHE A 330 -11.14 18.59 -16.16
C PHE A 330 -12.41 17.90 -16.61
N ILE A 331 -13.47 17.94 -15.79
CA ILE A 331 -14.76 17.35 -16.15
C ILE A 331 -15.34 18.05 -17.38
N ASN A 332 -15.46 19.37 -17.38
CA ASN A 332 -16.03 20.12 -18.50
C ASN A 332 -15.30 19.85 -19.83
N TYR A 333 -13.97 19.83 -19.81
CA TYR A 333 -13.15 19.51 -20.97
C TYR A 333 -13.50 18.13 -21.58
N ASN A 334 -13.84 17.18 -20.73
CA ASN A 334 -14.10 15.79 -21.11
C ASN A 334 -15.59 15.46 -21.35
N THR A 335 -16.52 16.38 -21.04
CA THR A 335 -17.99 16.15 -20.99
C THR A 335 -18.76 16.19 -22.31
N GLU A 336 -18.15 15.96 -23.48
CA GLU A 336 -19.00 15.48 -24.60
C GLU A 336 -19.60 14.08 -24.29
N ASN A 337 -19.05 13.34 -23.33
CA ASN A 337 -19.59 12.05 -22.87
C ASN A 337 -19.65 11.99 -21.33
N GLU A 338 -20.84 11.75 -20.77
CA GLU A 338 -21.25 11.77 -19.36
C GLU A 338 -20.53 10.75 -18.42
N LYS A 339 -19.19 10.64 -18.42
CA LYS A 339 -18.44 9.69 -17.58
C LYS A 339 -17.19 10.30 -16.92
N PRO A 340 -16.78 9.78 -15.75
CA PRO A 340 -15.49 10.12 -15.15
C PRO A 340 -14.34 9.59 -16.03
N VAL A 341 -13.82 10.44 -16.92
CA VAL A 341 -12.81 10.08 -17.93
C VAL A 341 -11.51 9.55 -17.33
N MET A 342 -11.15 9.97 -16.12
CA MET A 342 -9.94 9.46 -15.44
C MET A 342 -10.09 7.98 -15.06
N ASN A 343 -11.23 7.61 -14.49
CA ASN A 343 -11.53 6.23 -14.15
C ASN A 343 -11.56 5.33 -15.40
N GLU A 344 -12.17 5.80 -16.49
CA GLU A 344 -12.22 5.07 -17.76
C GLU A 344 -10.82 4.85 -18.35
N TYR A 345 -9.94 5.85 -18.29
CA TYR A 345 -8.55 5.73 -18.75
C TYR A 345 -7.76 4.71 -17.92
N ILE A 346 -7.80 4.83 -16.58
CA ILE A 346 -7.08 3.92 -15.66
C ILE A 346 -7.59 2.48 -15.85
N THR A 347 -8.91 2.27 -15.86
CA THR A 347 -9.49 0.94 -16.01
C THR A 347 -9.22 0.35 -17.39
N SER A 348 -9.26 1.15 -18.46
CA SER A 348 -8.91 0.70 -19.80
C SER A 348 -7.43 0.28 -19.90
N ALA A 349 -6.53 1.00 -19.23
CA ALA A 349 -5.11 0.62 -19.15
C ALA A 349 -4.92 -0.70 -18.38
N ILE A 350 -5.58 -0.85 -17.22
CA ILE A 350 -5.54 -2.09 -16.43
C ILE A 350 -6.13 -3.26 -17.21
N GLU A 351 -7.21 -3.07 -17.96
CA GLU A 351 -7.89 -4.15 -18.69
C GLU A 351 -7.35 -4.39 -20.10
N GLY A 352 -6.47 -3.52 -20.62
CA GLY A 352 -5.95 -3.61 -21.99
C GLY A 352 -7.03 -3.36 -23.05
N LYS A 353 -7.90 -2.37 -22.81
CA LYS A 353 -9.02 -2.02 -23.69
C LYS A 353 -8.82 -0.65 -24.35
N SER A 354 -9.63 -0.36 -25.36
CA SER A 354 -9.61 0.93 -26.07
C SER A 354 -8.22 1.21 -26.65
N THR A 355 -7.63 2.38 -26.40
CA THR A 355 -6.27 2.76 -26.82
C THR A 355 -5.19 1.77 -26.38
N PHE A 356 -5.46 0.93 -25.37
CA PHE A 356 -4.50 -0.04 -24.83
C PHE A 356 -4.61 -1.46 -25.41
N GLU A 357 -5.48 -1.70 -26.40
CA GLU A 357 -5.68 -3.03 -26.99
C GLU A 357 -4.37 -3.64 -27.54
N TYR A 358 -3.48 -2.79 -28.05
CA TYR A 358 -2.18 -3.18 -28.63
C TYR A 358 -0.98 -2.73 -27.80
N ALA A 359 -1.23 -2.16 -26.61
CA ALA A 359 -0.15 -1.67 -25.75
C ALA A 359 0.60 -2.84 -25.11
N THR A 360 1.92 -2.72 -25.00
CA THR A 360 2.75 -3.68 -24.27
C THR A 360 2.41 -3.66 -22.76
N LYS A 361 2.85 -4.67 -22.02
CA LYS A 361 2.63 -4.69 -20.57
C LYS A 361 3.27 -3.48 -19.86
N ASN A 362 4.50 -3.12 -20.26
CA ASN A 362 5.22 -1.98 -19.70
C ASN A 362 4.50 -0.67 -20.03
N GLN A 363 4.00 -0.53 -21.27
CA GLN A 363 3.20 0.62 -21.69
C GLN A 363 1.94 0.81 -20.83
N ARG A 364 1.23 -0.29 -20.54
CA ARG A 364 0.03 -0.28 -19.68
C ARG A 364 0.38 0.02 -18.22
N GLU A 365 1.45 -0.56 -17.70
CA GLU A 365 1.97 -0.28 -16.37
C GLU A 365 2.30 1.21 -16.20
N TRP A 366 3.08 1.79 -17.11
CA TRP A 366 3.44 3.22 -17.09
C TRP A 366 2.21 4.13 -17.22
N ALA A 367 1.23 3.75 -18.04
CA ALA A 367 -0.04 4.49 -18.14
C ALA A 367 -0.77 4.53 -16.79
N VAL A 368 -0.89 3.38 -16.11
CA VAL A 368 -1.55 3.29 -14.79
C VAL A 368 -0.75 4.06 -13.75
N LYS A 369 0.54 3.80 -13.62
CA LYS A 369 1.43 4.45 -12.65
C LYS A 369 1.33 5.98 -12.73
N ARG A 370 1.52 6.55 -13.92
CA ARG A 370 1.50 8.02 -14.09
C ARG A 370 0.10 8.62 -13.98
N SER A 371 -0.95 7.87 -14.31
CA SER A 371 -2.32 8.33 -14.08
C SER A 371 -2.63 8.44 -12.60
N LEU A 372 -2.23 7.44 -11.81
CA LEU A 372 -2.40 7.46 -10.37
C LEU A 372 -1.55 8.57 -9.74
N GLN A 373 -0.24 8.58 -10.01
CA GLN A 373 0.72 9.48 -9.36
C GLN A 373 0.58 10.95 -9.76
N GLY A 374 0.23 11.23 -11.01
CA GLY A 374 0.13 12.59 -11.53
C GLY A 374 -1.30 13.10 -11.54
N THR A 375 -2.14 12.48 -12.37
CA THR A 375 -3.50 12.95 -12.65
C THR A 375 -4.41 12.80 -11.45
N LEU A 376 -4.56 11.59 -10.93
CA LEU A 376 -5.44 11.32 -9.80
C LEU A 376 -4.98 12.05 -8.55
N SER A 377 -3.69 11.96 -8.19
CA SER A 377 -3.15 12.69 -7.03
C SER A 377 -3.38 14.20 -7.13
N TYR A 378 -3.10 14.84 -8.27
CA TYR A 378 -3.34 16.30 -8.41
C TYR A 378 -4.79 16.67 -8.20
N TYR A 379 -5.72 15.97 -8.84
CA TYR A 379 -7.13 16.29 -8.75
C TYR A 379 -7.70 16.01 -7.37
N ALA A 380 -7.29 14.90 -6.73
CA ALA A 380 -7.69 14.59 -5.37
C ALA A 380 -7.15 15.62 -4.36
N VAL A 381 -5.91 16.07 -4.50
CA VAL A 381 -5.34 17.14 -3.66
C VAL A 381 -6.11 18.44 -3.86
N MET A 382 -6.34 18.86 -5.11
CA MET A 382 -7.04 20.12 -5.40
C MET A 382 -8.51 20.11 -4.97
N GLU A 383 -9.17 18.94 -4.98
CA GLU A 383 -10.50 18.78 -4.42
C GLU A 383 -10.50 19.09 -2.92
N LYS A 384 -9.59 18.48 -2.15
CA LYS A 384 -9.49 18.71 -0.71
C LYS A 384 -9.09 20.14 -0.36
N VAL A 385 -8.14 20.73 -1.10
CA VAL A 385 -7.80 22.17 -1.03
C VAL A 385 -9.04 23.03 -1.24
N THR A 386 -9.89 22.67 -2.20
CA THR A 386 -11.10 23.47 -2.47
C THR A 386 -12.16 23.29 -1.39
N ASN A 387 -12.39 22.06 -0.93
CA ASN A 387 -13.32 21.84 0.17
C ASN A 387 -12.91 22.67 1.41
N ALA A 388 -11.61 22.78 1.68
CA ALA A 388 -11.09 23.66 2.73
C ALA A 388 -11.39 25.15 2.47
N LEU A 389 -11.25 25.63 1.23
CA LEU A 389 -11.63 27.00 0.84
C LEU A 389 -13.13 27.28 1.06
N ASP A 390 -14.00 26.36 0.62
CA ASP A 390 -15.46 26.49 0.73
C ASP A 390 -15.93 26.49 2.20
N LEU A 391 -15.20 25.77 3.06
CA LEU A 391 -15.48 25.70 4.48
C LEU A 391 -14.84 26.86 5.26
N CYS A 392 -13.85 27.55 4.70
CA CYS A 392 -13.16 28.65 5.36
C CYS A 392 -14.12 29.81 5.66
N GLY A 393 -14.06 30.32 6.90
CA GLY A 393 -14.89 31.45 7.34
C GLY A 393 -16.37 31.07 7.58
N THR A 394 -16.71 29.78 7.43
CA THR A 394 -17.99 29.22 7.87
C THR A 394 -17.90 28.78 9.34
N THR A 395 -19.02 28.31 9.91
CA THR A 395 -19.00 27.72 11.26
C THR A 395 -18.32 26.34 11.32
N LYS A 396 -17.75 25.85 10.20
CA LYS A 396 -17.15 24.51 10.06
C LYS A 396 -15.62 24.57 9.92
N LYS A 397 -14.99 25.46 10.66
CA LYS A 397 -13.53 25.68 10.65
C LYS A 397 -12.71 24.40 10.87
N ASP A 398 -13.10 23.56 11.83
CA ASP A 398 -12.42 22.28 12.07
C ASP A 398 -12.47 21.40 10.81
N GLN A 399 -13.60 21.36 10.09
CA GLN A 399 -13.70 20.61 8.83
C GLN A 399 -12.81 21.21 7.73
N ALA A 400 -12.62 22.54 7.71
CA ALA A 400 -11.71 23.18 6.76
C ALA A 400 -10.25 22.75 7.02
N VAL A 401 -9.84 22.68 8.29
CA VAL A 401 -8.52 22.16 8.70
C VAL A 401 -8.36 20.70 8.26
N GLN A 402 -9.34 19.85 8.57
CA GLN A 402 -9.33 18.43 8.19
C GLN A 402 -9.20 18.23 6.67
N GLU A 403 -9.92 19.00 5.85
CA GLU A 403 -9.79 18.90 4.40
C GLU A 403 -8.41 19.41 3.92
N TRP A 404 -7.84 20.44 4.55
CA TRP A 404 -6.50 20.90 4.25
C TRP A 404 -5.43 19.85 4.58
N ASP A 405 -5.52 19.20 5.74
CA ASP A 405 -4.60 18.14 6.16
C ASP A 405 -4.70 16.90 5.26
N LYS A 406 -5.92 16.54 4.81
CA LYS A 406 -6.11 15.47 3.80
C LYS A 406 -5.44 15.81 2.47
N ALA A 407 -5.43 17.08 2.07
CA ALA A 407 -4.73 17.51 0.87
C ALA A 407 -3.21 17.28 0.98
N LEU A 408 -2.63 17.61 2.13
CA LEU A 408 -1.22 17.33 2.41
C LEU A 408 -0.94 15.81 2.40
N ALA A 409 -1.78 15.02 3.06
CA ALA A 409 -1.68 13.57 3.11
C ALA A 409 -1.71 12.92 1.71
N LEU A 410 -2.61 13.34 0.84
CA LEU A 410 -2.69 12.85 -0.55
C LEU A 410 -1.50 13.28 -1.42
N ALA A 411 -0.92 14.45 -1.16
CA ALA A 411 0.21 14.98 -1.93
C ALA A 411 1.53 14.28 -1.58
N VAL A 412 1.73 13.96 -0.29
CA VAL A 412 2.96 13.37 0.25
C VAL A 412 2.89 11.85 0.26
N GLY A 413 1.82 11.27 0.79
CA GLY A 413 1.67 9.82 1.00
C GLY A 413 2.47 9.29 2.20
N SER A 414 2.04 8.14 2.71
CA SER A 414 2.65 7.49 3.87
C SER A 414 4.04 6.89 3.61
N ILE A 415 4.31 6.45 2.38
CA ILE A 415 5.59 5.88 1.96
C ILE A 415 6.64 7.00 1.88
N GLY A 416 6.26 8.15 1.31
CA GLY A 416 7.13 9.32 1.21
C GLY A 416 7.46 9.93 2.57
N GLU A 417 6.48 9.95 3.49
CA GLU A 417 6.67 10.46 4.85
C GLU A 417 7.63 9.62 5.69
N ALA A 418 7.50 8.29 5.66
CA ALA A 418 8.34 7.39 6.43
C ALA A 418 9.85 7.55 6.10
N MET A 419 10.18 7.99 4.88
CA MET A 419 11.55 8.29 4.48
C MET A 419 12.12 9.55 5.16
N MET A 420 11.28 10.57 5.42
CA MET A 420 11.70 11.80 6.09
C MET A 420 12.07 11.59 7.57
N ILE A 421 11.55 10.52 8.18
CA ILE A 421 11.80 10.17 9.59
C ILE A 421 13.12 9.38 9.74
N ILE A 422 13.52 8.65 8.71
CA ILE A 422 14.74 7.85 8.73
C ILE A 422 15.92 8.77 8.37
N ASP A 423 16.58 9.35 9.37
CA ASP A 423 17.82 10.15 9.29
C ASP A 423 19.04 9.27 8.89
N THR A 424 18.87 8.48 7.83
CA THR A 424 19.96 7.71 7.23
C THR A 424 20.10 8.16 5.78
N ALA A 425 21.35 8.40 5.36
CA ALA A 425 21.72 8.80 4.02
C ALA A 425 21.48 7.69 2.99
N TYR A 426 20.23 7.23 2.86
CA TYR A 426 19.85 6.19 1.94
C TYR A 426 19.60 6.78 0.55
N GLU A 427 20.30 6.26 -0.46
CA GLU A 427 20.15 6.67 -1.85
C GLU A 427 18.91 6.00 -2.46
N GLY A 428 17.77 6.70 -2.50
CA GLY A 428 16.57 6.25 -3.20
C GLY A 428 15.37 7.15 -2.94
N TYR A 429 14.55 7.40 -3.97
CA TYR A 429 13.28 8.09 -3.81
C TYR A 429 12.16 7.05 -3.74
N PHE A 430 11.47 6.99 -2.61
CA PHE A 430 10.38 6.05 -2.39
C PHE A 430 9.07 6.81 -2.17
N GLY A 431 8.00 6.34 -2.80
CA GLY A 431 6.67 6.94 -2.74
C GLY A 431 5.89 6.72 -4.04
N GLN A 432 4.61 7.09 -4.05
CA GLN A 432 3.73 6.86 -5.20
C GLN A 432 2.91 8.09 -5.59
N THR A 433 3.13 9.22 -4.92
CA THR A 433 2.29 10.42 -5.02
C THR A 433 2.94 11.48 -5.92
N LEU A 434 2.20 12.57 -6.12
CA LEU A 434 2.61 13.70 -6.95
C LEU A 434 3.96 14.31 -6.53
N LEU A 435 4.25 14.38 -5.22
CA LEU A 435 5.53 14.92 -4.77
C LEU A 435 6.68 13.92 -4.96
N THR A 436 6.40 12.62 -4.99
CA THR A 436 7.39 11.63 -5.43
C THR A 436 7.76 11.82 -6.90
N LEU A 437 6.80 12.14 -7.77
CA LEU A 437 7.10 12.50 -9.17
C LEU A 437 8.07 13.68 -9.24
N ALA A 438 7.95 14.66 -8.33
CA ALA A 438 8.88 15.79 -8.26
C ALA A 438 10.31 15.34 -8.00
N ASN A 439 10.50 14.43 -7.03
CA ASN A 439 11.78 13.83 -6.70
C ASN A 439 12.38 13.06 -7.89
N GLU A 440 11.57 12.29 -8.60
CA GLU A 440 12.02 11.51 -9.76
C GLU A 440 12.58 12.38 -10.89
N VAL A 441 12.01 13.58 -11.09
CA VAL A 441 12.40 14.46 -12.20
C VAL A 441 13.35 15.60 -11.78
N CYS A 442 13.50 15.92 -10.49
CA CYS A 442 14.23 17.12 -10.06
C CYS A 442 15.66 17.17 -10.57
N GLY A 443 16.32 16.00 -10.68
CA GLY A 443 17.71 15.90 -11.11
C GLY A 443 17.90 16.36 -12.55
N LEU A 444 16.93 16.04 -13.41
CA LEU A 444 16.93 16.39 -14.83
C LEU A 444 16.76 17.90 -15.06
N PHE A 445 16.10 18.58 -14.13
CA PHE A 445 15.84 20.01 -14.22
C PHE A 445 16.78 20.86 -13.33
N GLY A 446 17.73 20.23 -12.64
CA GLY A 446 18.63 20.92 -11.70
C GLY A 446 17.86 21.59 -10.55
N LYS A 447 16.81 20.94 -10.06
CA LYS A 447 15.90 21.43 -9.01
C LYS A 447 15.91 20.59 -7.75
N CYS A 448 16.84 19.66 -7.61
CA CYS A 448 17.04 19.00 -6.33
C CYS A 448 17.79 19.90 -5.34
N THR A 449 17.49 19.75 -4.06
CA THR A 449 18.23 20.31 -2.92
C THR A 449 19.56 19.57 -2.75
N ALA A 450 20.36 19.98 -1.76
CA ALA A 450 21.60 19.28 -1.43
C ALA A 450 21.36 17.87 -0.85
N SER A 451 20.19 17.60 -0.24
CA SER A 451 19.76 16.27 0.20
C SER A 451 19.28 15.39 -0.94
N GLY A 452 19.15 15.93 -2.16
CA GLY A 452 18.64 15.23 -3.33
C GLY A 452 17.13 15.38 -3.52
N GLU A 453 16.38 15.98 -2.60
CA GLU A 453 14.93 16.13 -2.72
C GLU A 453 14.55 17.26 -3.67
N ALA A 454 13.39 17.21 -4.31
CA ALA A 454 12.91 18.29 -5.15
C ALA A 454 12.62 19.54 -4.31
N SER A 455 13.19 20.69 -4.68
CA SER A 455 12.99 21.95 -3.96
C SER A 455 11.53 22.41 -3.87
N ILE A 456 10.67 21.85 -4.73
CA ILE A 456 9.24 22.14 -4.74
C ILE A 456 8.51 21.49 -3.56
N ILE A 457 9.07 20.45 -2.95
CA ILE A 457 8.52 19.80 -1.75
C ILE A 457 8.61 20.76 -0.56
N ASP A 458 9.77 21.39 -0.35
CA ASP A 458 9.94 22.42 0.69
C ASP A 458 8.94 23.57 0.50
N MET A 459 8.73 24.00 -0.75
CA MET A 459 7.75 25.04 -1.08
C MET A 459 6.33 24.62 -0.74
N TRP A 460 5.95 23.37 -1.05
CA TRP A 460 4.64 22.83 -0.74
C TRP A 460 4.39 22.71 0.76
N ILE A 461 5.41 22.30 1.53
CA ILE A 461 5.33 22.21 2.99
C ILE A 461 5.15 23.60 3.61
N ASP A 462 5.92 24.60 3.19
CA ASP A 462 5.75 26.00 3.63
C ASP A 462 4.34 26.53 3.32
N GLN A 463 3.87 26.30 2.09
CA GLN A 463 2.53 26.69 1.66
C GLN A 463 1.45 26.01 2.50
N ASN A 464 1.63 24.74 2.89
CA ASN A 464 0.70 24.06 3.78
C ASN A 464 0.62 24.70 5.16
N PHE A 465 1.76 24.97 5.80
CA PHE A 465 1.77 25.64 7.10
C PHE A 465 1.11 27.01 7.06
N ARG A 466 1.36 27.78 6.01
CA ARG A 466 0.71 29.09 5.79
C ARG A 466 -0.78 28.96 5.56
N GLY A 467 -1.22 27.98 4.77
CA GLY A 467 -2.63 27.73 4.51
C GLY A 467 -3.39 27.34 5.77
N LEU A 468 -2.82 26.45 6.58
CA LEU A 468 -3.37 26.08 7.88
C LEU A 468 -3.52 27.31 8.80
N SER A 469 -2.47 28.13 8.91
CA SER A 469 -2.55 29.38 9.68
C SER A 469 -3.63 30.33 9.16
N PHE A 470 -3.82 30.46 7.84
CA PHE A 470 -4.90 31.30 7.31
C PHE A 470 -6.29 30.74 7.60
N ILE A 471 -6.47 29.42 7.63
CA ILE A 471 -7.73 28.80 8.08
C ILE A 471 -7.95 29.09 9.57
N GLU A 472 -6.92 28.89 10.39
CA GLU A 472 -6.95 29.10 11.83
C GLU A 472 -7.17 30.56 12.24
N ASP A 473 -6.77 31.52 11.41
CA ASP A 473 -6.98 32.95 11.65
C ASP A 473 -8.23 33.51 10.93
N ASP A 474 -9.01 32.65 10.25
CA ASP A 474 -10.17 33.02 9.43
C ASP A 474 -9.82 34.02 8.30
N GLU A 475 -8.59 33.96 7.79
CA GLU A 475 -8.06 34.81 6.72
C GLU A 475 -8.32 34.23 5.31
N CYS A 476 -9.57 33.87 5.01
CA CYS A 476 -9.94 33.10 3.79
C CYS A 476 -9.59 33.77 2.47
N LEU A 477 -9.53 35.10 2.42
CA LEU A 477 -9.04 35.83 1.24
C LEU A 477 -7.55 35.56 0.99
N LYS A 478 -6.74 35.49 2.05
CA LYS A 478 -5.31 35.14 1.92
C LYS A 478 -5.13 33.68 1.57
N LEU A 479 -5.97 32.79 2.13
CA LEU A 479 -6.01 31.38 1.74
C LEU A 479 -6.32 31.21 0.25
N THR A 480 -7.35 31.90 -0.26
CA THR A 480 -7.70 31.89 -1.70
C THR A 480 -6.52 32.38 -2.55
N GLN A 481 -5.90 33.48 -2.15
CA GLN A 481 -4.75 34.03 -2.87
C GLN A 481 -3.55 33.07 -2.86
N LEU A 482 -3.24 32.44 -1.72
CA LEU A 482 -2.21 31.42 -1.58
C LEU A 482 -2.48 30.24 -2.52
N VAL A 483 -3.72 29.78 -2.58
CA VAL A 483 -4.11 28.66 -3.43
C VAL A 483 -3.90 28.99 -4.91
N ASP A 484 -4.42 30.13 -5.35
CA ASP A 484 -4.40 30.53 -6.76
C ASP A 484 -3.00 30.86 -7.28
N THR A 485 -2.18 31.50 -6.44
CA THR A 485 -0.89 32.08 -6.88
C THR A 485 0.33 31.23 -6.55
N GLU A 486 0.22 30.32 -5.57
CA GLU A 486 1.34 29.54 -5.08
C GLU A 486 1.05 28.03 -5.14
N VAL A 487 0.04 27.52 -4.43
CA VAL A 487 -0.25 26.08 -4.32
C VAL A 487 -0.49 25.43 -5.67
N ASN A 488 -1.44 25.95 -6.46
CA ASN A 488 -1.81 25.31 -7.72
C ASN A 488 -0.61 25.30 -8.72
N PRO A 489 0.11 26.42 -8.93
CA PRO A 489 1.35 26.41 -9.70
C PRO A 489 2.40 25.42 -9.18
N THR A 490 2.63 25.35 -7.85
CA THR A 490 3.58 24.42 -7.23
C THR A 490 3.27 22.97 -7.61
N LEU A 491 2.02 22.55 -7.47
CA LEU A 491 1.58 21.18 -7.72
C LEU A 491 1.62 20.80 -9.22
N LEU A 492 1.52 21.77 -10.13
CA LEU A 492 1.64 21.52 -11.57
C LEU A 492 3.08 21.35 -12.07
N VAL A 493 4.08 21.86 -11.33
CA VAL A 493 5.49 21.78 -11.74
C VAL A 493 5.96 20.34 -11.99
N PRO A 494 5.76 19.38 -11.06
CA PRO A 494 6.18 17.99 -11.26
C PRO A 494 5.51 17.35 -12.48
N ILE A 495 4.23 17.65 -12.72
CA ILE A 495 3.48 17.14 -13.87
C ILE A 495 4.07 17.67 -15.18
N ILE A 496 4.30 18.98 -15.27
CA ILE A 496 4.89 19.60 -16.47
C ILE A 496 6.30 19.06 -16.72
N GLN A 497 7.12 18.95 -15.67
CA GLN A 497 8.45 18.37 -15.76
C GLN A 497 8.41 16.91 -16.22
N GLY A 498 7.47 16.11 -15.71
CA GLY A 498 7.24 14.74 -16.14
C GLY A 498 6.81 14.64 -17.61
N ILE A 499 5.89 15.49 -18.07
CA ILE A 499 5.47 15.55 -19.48
C ILE A 499 6.68 15.83 -20.37
N LEU A 500 7.49 16.85 -20.04
CA LEU A 500 8.68 17.21 -20.81
C LEU A 500 9.73 16.09 -20.82
N HIS A 501 9.94 15.46 -19.67
CA HIS A 501 10.86 14.33 -19.55
C HIS A 501 10.46 13.18 -20.48
N TYR A 502 9.19 12.77 -20.44
CA TYR A 502 8.70 11.67 -21.26
C TYR A 502 8.61 12.02 -22.75
N ALA A 503 8.32 13.28 -23.08
CA ALA A 503 8.40 13.74 -24.46
C ALA A 503 9.82 13.57 -25.03
N VAL A 504 10.85 13.95 -24.27
CA VAL A 504 12.25 13.79 -24.67
C VAL A 504 12.69 12.32 -24.71
N MET A 505 12.29 11.50 -23.73
CA MET A 505 12.59 10.06 -23.75
C MET A 505 12.03 9.36 -25.00
N ASN A 506 10.89 9.83 -25.49
CA ASN A 506 10.16 9.20 -26.58
C ASN A 506 10.41 9.83 -27.95
N GLU A 507 11.09 10.98 -28.04
CA GLU A 507 11.30 11.73 -29.29
C GLU A 507 11.95 10.89 -30.41
N SER A 508 12.81 9.94 -30.04
CA SER A 508 13.59 9.14 -30.99
C SER A 508 13.16 7.67 -31.09
N LEU A 509 12.09 7.28 -30.39
CA LEU A 509 11.64 5.89 -30.33
C LEU A 509 10.37 5.71 -31.16
N ASP A 510 10.29 4.60 -31.89
CA ASP A 510 9.02 4.16 -32.46
C ASP A 510 8.06 3.75 -31.33
N GLU A 511 6.74 3.87 -31.55
CA GLU A 511 5.72 3.54 -30.54
C GLU A 511 5.92 2.15 -29.93
N ALA A 512 6.27 1.15 -30.75
CA ALA A 512 6.49 -0.22 -30.29
C ALA A 512 7.77 -0.42 -29.44
N GLN A 513 8.68 0.55 -29.44
CA GLN A 513 9.96 0.51 -28.72
C GLN A 513 9.93 1.29 -27.41
N SER A 514 8.96 2.19 -27.22
CA SER A 514 8.84 2.99 -26.02
C SER A 514 7.96 2.30 -24.97
N ASP A 515 8.58 1.83 -23.90
CA ASP A 515 7.87 1.36 -22.71
C ASP A 515 7.10 2.50 -22.01
N THR A 516 7.58 3.74 -22.13
CA THR A 516 7.05 4.91 -21.41
C THR A 516 6.13 5.77 -22.27
N LEU A 517 5.67 5.28 -23.43
CA LEU A 517 4.89 6.03 -24.40
C LEU A 517 3.69 6.74 -23.76
N PHE A 518 2.91 5.99 -22.97
CA PHE A 518 1.70 6.50 -22.31
C PHE A 518 1.97 7.26 -21.01
N ALA A 519 3.21 7.30 -20.52
CA ALA A 519 3.56 8.01 -19.30
C ALA A 519 3.34 9.53 -19.47
N GLY A 520 3.82 10.09 -20.59
CA GLY A 520 3.63 11.50 -20.93
C GLY A 520 2.17 11.84 -21.23
N GLU A 521 1.45 10.95 -21.94
CA GLU A 521 0.02 11.12 -22.21
C GLU A 521 -0.80 11.17 -20.91
N ALA A 522 -0.56 10.21 -20.00
CA ALA A 522 -1.23 10.16 -18.70
C ALA A 522 -1.06 11.49 -17.95
N LEU A 523 0.17 11.99 -17.83
CA LEU A 523 0.43 13.29 -17.16
C LEU A 523 -0.19 14.48 -17.91
N ALA A 524 -0.17 14.48 -19.24
CA ALA A 524 -0.71 15.56 -20.06
C ALA A 524 -2.22 15.75 -19.86
N ARG A 525 -2.96 14.68 -19.57
CA ARG A 525 -4.41 14.74 -19.26
C ARG A 525 -4.75 15.68 -18.10
N THR A 526 -3.80 15.97 -17.21
CA THR A 526 -3.97 16.94 -16.13
C THR A 526 -3.89 18.40 -16.62
N VAL A 527 -3.02 18.68 -17.59
CA VAL A 527 -2.68 20.05 -18.01
C VAL A 527 -3.52 20.51 -19.20
N VAL A 528 -3.89 19.59 -20.10
CA VAL A 528 -4.65 19.90 -21.31
C VAL A 528 -5.96 20.67 -21.01
N PRO A 529 -6.80 20.27 -20.03
CA PRO A 529 -7.99 21.04 -19.68
C PRO A 529 -7.71 22.48 -19.22
N LEU A 530 -6.57 22.68 -18.53
CA LEU A 530 -6.15 23.98 -18.04
C LEU A 530 -5.69 24.89 -19.19
N ILE A 531 -5.01 24.31 -20.19
CA ILE A 531 -4.60 25.00 -21.41
C ILE A 531 -5.83 25.38 -22.25
N ASN A 532 -6.73 24.43 -22.53
CA ASN A 532 -7.91 24.67 -23.37
C ASN A 532 -8.76 25.84 -22.81
N LYS A 533 -8.94 25.92 -21.49
CA LYS A 533 -9.64 27.06 -20.86
C LYS A 533 -8.98 28.42 -21.14
N LYS A 534 -7.66 28.47 -21.26
CA LYS A 534 -6.90 29.71 -21.51
C LYS A 534 -6.73 30.02 -22.99
N ASN A 535 -6.70 29.00 -23.85
CA ASN A 535 -6.54 29.13 -25.29
C ASN A 535 -7.36 28.06 -26.04
N PRO A 536 -8.67 28.28 -26.26
CA PRO A 536 -9.53 27.29 -26.89
C PRO A 536 -9.34 27.11 -28.41
N GLU A 537 -8.41 27.84 -29.03
CA GLU A 537 -8.16 27.80 -30.48
C GLU A 537 -6.92 26.98 -30.89
N GLU A 538 -6.25 26.29 -29.96
CA GLU A 538 -4.99 25.55 -30.18
C GLU A 538 -5.11 24.00 -30.16
N GLU A 539 -6.31 23.43 -30.33
CA GLU A 539 -6.51 21.99 -30.56
C GLU A 539 -6.41 21.54 -32.02
#